data_AF-A0AAV6ZR03-F1
#
_entry.id   AF-A0AAV6ZR03-F1
#
_cell.length_a   1.000
_cell.length_b   1.000
_cell.length_c   1.000
_cell.angle_alpha   90.00
_cell.angle_beta   90.00
_cell.angle_gamma   90.00
#
_symmetry.space_group_name_H-M   'P 1'
#
loop_
_entity.id
_entity.type
_entity.pdbx_description
1 polymer ?
#
loop_
_entity_poly.entity_id
_entity_poly.type
_entity_poly.pdbx_seq_one_letter_code
_entity_poly.pdbx_strand_id
1 'polypeptide(L)'
;MKVAYMPPIQDIGPDPLQVQFEFSVSDQHGGRLTGLIFNITVIPVDDQPPKISTYPVRTEEGASSLITGESLVLSDEDTKSENLRIVLKSAPRHGNVELHGLPITEGKTFSLEELRTYKVRSSSIITTVCSQQSDHIPLK
;
A
#
# COMPACT_ATOMS: atom_id res chain seq x y z
N MET A 1 1.61 40.59 3.09
CA MET A 1 1.75 39.37 2.27
C MET A 1 1.09 38.23 3.01
N LYS A 2 0.32 37.38 2.34
CA LYS A 2 -0.25 36.17 2.93
C LYS A 2 0.29 34.99 2.15
N VAL A 3 0.83 34.01 2.86
CA VAL A 3 1.19 32.70 2.28
C VAL A 3 0.00 31.79 2.56
N ALA A 4 -0.51 31.13 1.53
CA ALA A 4 -1.56 30.15 1.65
C ALA A 4 -1.00 28.79 1.24
N TYR A 5 -1.31 27.77 2.04
CA TYR A 5 -1.06 26.38 1.68
C TYR A 5 -2.31 25.83 1.00
N MET A 6 -2.11 25.16 -0.14
CA MET A 6 -3.14 24.33 -0.77
C MET A 6 -2.64 22.89 -0.68
N PRO A 7 -3.42 21.98 -0.06
CA PRO A 7 -3.08 20.56 -0.09
C PRO A 7 -2.90 20.07 -1.54
N PRO A 8 -1.99 19.11 -1.77
CA PRO A 8 -1.87 18.49 -3.08
C PRO A 8 -3.19 17.80 -3.47
N ILE A 9 -3.46 17.77 -4.79
CA ILE A 9 -4.69 17.19 -5.36
C ILE A 9 -4.63 15.65 -5.36
N GLN A 10 -3.42 15.09 -5.33
CA GLN A 10 -3.13 13.67 -5.24
C GLN A 10 -2.44 13.40 -3.90
N ASP A 11 -2.54 12.16 -3.42
CA ASP A 11 -1.81 11.75 -2.23
C ASP A 11 -0.29 11.88 -2.44
N ILE A 12 0.44 12.19 -1.36
CA ILE A 12 1.91 12.34 -1.41
C ILE A 12 2.65 11.01 -1.31
N GLY A 13 1.92 9.92 -1.09
CA GLY A 13 2.41 8.59 -0.85
C GLY A 13 2.88 8.38 0.59
N PRO A 14 3.58 7.27 0.85
CA PRO A 14 3.98 6.86 2.21
C PRO A 14 5.16 7.67 2.77
N ASP A 15 5.80 8.52 1.97
CA ASP A 15 7.05 9.20 2.32
C ASP A 15 6.84 10.72 2.44
N PRO A 16 7.48 11.41 3.41
CA PRO A 16 7.36 12.85 3.56
C PRO A 16 7.82 13.65 2.35
N LEU A 17 7.03 14.64 1.96
CA LEU A 17 7.37 15.56 0.87
C LEU A 17 8.07 16.81 1.44
N GLN A 18 9.27 17.09 0.93
CA GLN A 18 10.00 18.32 1.24
C GLN A 18 9.72 19.40 0.20
N VAL A 19 9.26 20.56 0.66
CA VAL A 19 9.01 21.73 -0.18
C VAL A 19 9.83 22.90 0.35
N GLN A 20 10.52 23.62 -0.53
CA GLN A 20 11.22 24.84 -0.16
C GLN A 20 10.83 25.99 -1.07
N PHE A 21 10.88 27.21 -0.53
CA PHE A 21 10.88 28.42 -1.34
C PHE A 21 11.91 29.41 -0.83
N GLU A 22 12.45 30.19 -1.77
CA GLU A 22 13.33 31.31 -1.46
C GLU A 22 12.51 32.61 -1.39
N PHE A 23 12.80 33.46 -0.42
CA PHE A 23 12.21 34.77 -0.30
C PHE A 23 13.25 35.84 0.04
N SER A 24 12.87 37.10 -0.17
CA SER A 24 13.67 38.26 0.22
C SER A 24 12.83 39.22 1.05
N VAL A 25 13.46 39.86 2.04
CA VAL A 25 12.83 40.88 2.89
C VAL A 25 13.46 42.22 2.55
N SER A 26 12.64 43.23 2.26
CA SER A 26 13.09 44.60 2.02
C SER A 26 12.43 45.57 3.00
N ASP A 27 13.17 46.57 3.45
CA ASP A 27 12.62 47.70 4.20
C ASP A 27 12.29 48.90 3.30
N GLN A 28 11.67 49.93 3.88
CA GLN A 28 11.30 51.16 3.17
C GLN A 28 12.49 52.10 2.89
N HIS A 29 13.66 51.82 3.45
CA HIS A 29 14.87 52.63 3.34
C HIS A 29 15.89 52.02 2.36
N GLY A 30 15.51 50.97 1.63
CA GLY A 30 16.33 50.34 0.58
C GLY A 30 17.19 49.16 1.06
N GLY A 31 17.13 48.79 2.34
CA GLY A 31 17.75 47.56 2.85
C GLY A 31 17.04 46.33 2.29
N ARG A 32 17.80 45.35 1.78
CA ARG A 32 17.24 44.10 1.24
C ARG A 32 18.09 42.90 1.65
N LEU A 33 17.44 41.90 2.24
CA LEU A 33 18.00 40.60 2.56
C LEU A 33 17.46 39.57 1.56
N THR A 34 18.33 38.88 0.84
CA THR A 34 18.01 37.89 -0.20
C THR A 34 18.52 36.51 0.19
N GLY A 35 18.10 35.44 -0.50
CA GLY A 35 18.61 34.08 -0.22
C GLY A 35 18.00 33.43 1.02
N LEU A 36 16.87 33.92 1.54
CA LEU A 36 16.23 33.30 2.69
C LEU A 36 15.45 32.07 2.24
N ILE A 37 15.78 30.91 2.78
CA ILE A 37 15.12 29.64 2.48
C ILE A 37 14.12 29.34 3.59
N PHE A 38 12.89 29.01 3.20
CA PHE A 38 11.88 28.47 4.10
C PHE A 38 11.57 27.03 3.71
N ASN A 39 11.78 26.09 4.64
CA ASN A 39 11.53 24.68 4.45
C ASN A 39 10.16 24.28 5.04
N ILE A 40 9.41 23.50 4.28
CA ILE A 40 8.13 22.90 4.66
C ILE A 40 8.28 21.40 4.52
N THR A 41 7.87 20.67 5.57
CA THR A 41 7.75 19.22 5.52
C THR A 41 6.27 18.87 5.54
N VAL A 42 5.79 18.21 4.49
CA VAL A 42 4.45 17.64 4.45
C VAL A 42 4.55 16.20 4.95
N ILE A 43 3.81 15.89 6.01
CA ILE A 43 3.79 14.57 6.63
C ILE A 43 2.68 13.75 5.97
N PRO A 44 2.96 12.51 5.54
CA PRO A 44 1.95 11.64 4.93
C PRO A 44 0.93 11.19 5.98
N VAL A 45 -0.28 10.93 5.52
CA VAL A 45 -1.39 10.44 6.34
C VAL A 45 -1.98 9.23 5.62
N ASP A 46 -2.19 8.14 6.35
CA ASP A 46 -2.90 6.94 5.87
C ASP A 46 -4.42 7.22 5.90
N ASP A 47 -4.95 7.77 4.82
CA ASP A 47 -6.33 8.24 4.71
C ASP A 47 -7.17 7.50 3.63
N GLN A 48 -6.54 6.62 2.85
CA GLN A 48 -7.18 5.77 1.86
C GLN A 48 -7.06 4.29 2.23
N PRO A 49 -8.14 3.50 2.10
CA PRO A 49 -8.03 2.07 2.30
C PRO A 49 -7.32 1.39 1.12
N PRO A 50 -6.61 0.28 1.39
CA PRO A 50 -5.96 -0.49 0.34
C PRO A 50 -6.98 -1.12 -0.63
N LYS A 51 -6.52 -1.36 -1.86
CA LYS A 51 -7.34 -1.87 -2.98
C LYS A 51 -6.88 -3.27 -3.35
N ILE A 52 -7.83 -4.21 -3.42
CA ILE A 52 -7.57 -5.60 -3.81
C ILE A 52 -8.47 -6.02 -4.96
N SER A 53 -7.86 -6.63 -5.97
CA SER A 53 -8.55 -7.22 -7.12
C SER A 53 -8.15 -8.68 -7.24
N THR A 54 -9.13 -9.57 -7.25
CA THR A 54 -8.92 -11.01 -7.35
C THR A 54 -9.49 -11.56 -8.65
N TYR A 55 -8.70 -12.36 -9.36
CA TYR A 55 -9.10 -13.03 -10.58
C TYR A 55 -9.07 -14.55 -10.38
N PRO A 56 -9.99 -15.30 -11.01
CA PRO A 56 -10.07 -16.74 -10.83
C PRO A 56 -8.79 -17.44 -11.30
N VAL A 57 -8.23 -18.29 -10.44
CA VAL A 57 -7.19 -19.26 -10.82
C VAL A 57 -7.87 -20.55 -11.24
N ARG A 58 -7.55 -21.06 -12.43
CA ARG A 58 -8.04 -22.36 -12.91
C ARG A 58 -6.98 -23.43 -12.63
N THR A 59 -7.42 -24.53 -12.05
CA THR A 59 -6.57 -25.67 -11.68
C THR A 59 -7.32 -26.94 -12.07
N GLU A 60 -6.59 -27.90 -12.64
CA GLU A 60 -7.14 -29.24 -12.89
C GLU A 60 -7.33 -29.97 -11.56
N GLU A 61 -8.34 -30.82 -11.48
CA GLU A 61 -8.58 -31.61 -10.28
C GLU A 61 -7.36 -32.47 -9.94
N GLY A 62 -6.89 -32.41 -8.68
CA GLY A 62 -5.69 -33.09 -8.22
C GLY A 62 -4.36 -32.38 -8.53
N ALA A 63 -4.39 -31.26 -9.25
CA ALA A 63 -3.22 -30.41 -9.48
C ALA A 63 -3.14 -29.24 -8.48
N SER A 64 -2.01 -28.54 -8.48
CA SER A 64 -1.86 -27.25 -7.82
C SER A 64 -1.47 -26.16 -8.81
N SER A 65 -1.98 -24.95 -8.61
CA SER A 65 -1.65 -23.75 -9.38
C SER A 65 -1.11 -22.67 -8.45
N LEU A 66 -0.25 -21.82 -9.02
CA LEU A 66 0.32 -20.69 -8.31
C LEU A 66 -0.70 -19.56 -8.21
N ILE A 67 -0.82 -18.95 -7.04
CA ILE A 67 -1.48 -17.65 -6.91
C ILE A 67 -0.39 -16.61 -7.19
N THR A 68 -0.56 -15.85 -8.27
CA THR A 68 0.40 -14.84 -8.74
C THR A 68 -0.17 -13.44 -8.58
N GLY A 69 0.67 -12.43 -8.81
CA GLY A 69 0.24 -11.03 -8.90
C GLY A 69 -0.77 -10.74 -10.01
N GLU A 70 -0.98 -11.66 -10.96
CA GLU A 70 -2.04 -11.54 -11.97
C GLU A 70 -3.40 -11.97 -11.42
N SER A 71 -3.41 -12.96 -10.51
CA SER A 71 -4.62 -13.47 -9.87
C SER A 71 -5.02 -12.69 -8.62
N LEU A 72 -4.06 -12.00 -7.99
CA LEU A 72 -4.30 -11.19 -6.81
C LEU A 72 -3.45 -9.93 -6.90
N VAL A 73 -4.10 -8.83 -7.23
CA VAL A 73 -3.50 -7.49 -7.33
C VAL A 73 -3.83 -6.73 -6.06
N LEU A 74 -2.81 -6.17 -5.43
CA LEU A 74 -2.89 -5.41 -4.20
C LEU A 74 -2.12 -4.10 -4.36
N SER A 75 -2.76 -2.98 -4.06
CA SER A 75 -2.15 -1.65 -4.09
C SER A 75 -2.70 -0.77 -2.99
N ASP A 76 -1.86 0.11 -2.47
CA ASP A 76 -2.20 1.16 -1.52
C ASP A 76 -1.32 2.38 -1.83
N GLU A 77 -1.88 3.58 -1.76
CA GLU A 77 -1.13 4.81 -2.01
C GLU A 77 -0.34 5.24 -0.78
N ASP A 78 -0.85 4.95 0.42
CA ASP A 78 -0.34 5.49 1.68
C ASP A 78 0.60 4.50 2.39
N THR A 79 0.59 3.24 1.95
CA THR A 79 1.30 2.12 2.57
C THR A 79 2.28 1.48 1.58
N LYS A 80 3.53 1.35 2.03
CA LYS A 80 4.56 0.66 1.26
C LYS A 80 4.22 -0.82 1.06
N SER A 81 4.58 -1.37 -0.09
CA SER A 81 4.16 -2.73 -0.49
C SER A 81 4.68 -3.82 0.46
N GLU A 82 5.83 -3.60 1.09
CA GLU A 82 6.43 -4.48 2.10
C GLU A 82 5.63 -4.53 3.41
N ASN A 83 4.80 -3.52 3.68
CA ASN A 83 3.94 -3.45 4.87
C ASN A 83 2.54 -3.98 4.58
N LEU A 84 2.17 -4.13 3.31
CA LEU A 84 0.89 -4.72 2.94
C LEU A 84 0.83 -6.22 3.28
N ARG A 85 -0.33 -6.62 3.79
CA ARG A 85 -0.63 -7.98 4.24
C ARG A 85 -1.93 -8.48 3.62
N ILE A 86 -1.94 -9.74 3.22
CA ILE A 86 -3.08 -10.41 2.62
C ILE A 86 -3.59 -11.44 3.60
N VAL A 87 -4.85 -11.35 4.00
CA VAL A 87 -5.49 -12.32 4.89
C VAL A 87 -6.39 -13.25 4.10
N LEU A 88 -6.30 -14.56 4.34
CA LEU A 88 -7.28 -15.53 3.86
C LEU A 88 -8.56 -15.42 4.70
N LYS A 89 -9.58 -14.73 4.20
CA LYS A 89 -10.82 -14.48 4.96
C LYS A 89 -11.72 -15.71 5.08
N SER A 90 -11.62 -16.65 4.15
CA SER A 90 -12.39 -17.89 4.19
C SER A 90 -11.66 -18.98 3.41
N ALA A 91 -11.74 -20.22 3.89
CA ALA A 91 -11.22 -21.35 3.15
C ALA A 91 -11.96 -21.52 1.80
N PRO A 92 -11.27 -21.98 0.74
CA PRO A 92 -11.93 -22.29 -0.53
C PRO A 92 -12.92 -23.44 -0.34
N ARG A 93 -14.02 -23.42 -1.10
CA ARG A 93 -15.08 -24.45 -1.03
C ARG A 93 -14.59 -25.84 -1.43
N HIS A 94 -13.62 -25.88 -2.34
CA HIS A 94 -12.93 -27.09 -2.79
C HIS A 94 -11.42 -26.82 -2.72
N GLY A 95 -10.63 -27.86 -2.47
CA GLY A 95 -9.18 -27.74 -2.36
C GLY A 95 -8.69 -26.99 -1.11
N ASN A 96 -7.44 -26.57 -1.16
CA ASN A 96 -6.73 -25.89 -0.08
C ASN A 96 -5.81 -24.80 -0.65
N VAL A 97 -5.59 -23.76 0.16
CA VAL A 97 -4.53 -22.77 -0.08
C VAL A 97 -3.30 -23.24 0.67
N GLU A 98 -2.13 -23.17 0.05
CA GLU A 98 -0.86 -23.51 0.68
C GLU A 98 0.07 -22.31 0.68
N LEU A 99 0.80 -22.15 1.78
CA LEU A 99 1.89 -21.20 1.92
C LEU A 99 3.15 -21.99 2.27
N HIS A 100 4.21 -21.85 1.48
CA HIS A 100 5.45 -22.65 1.61
C HIS A 100 5.18 -24.17 1.56
N GLY A 101 4.16 -24.61 0.83
CA GLY A 101 3.75 -26.02 0.72
C GLY A 101 2.98 -26.56 1.94
N LEU A 102 2.58 -25.68 2.88
CA LEU A 102 1.76 -26.04 4.02
C LEU A 102 0.35 -25.47 3.86
N PRO A 103 -0.72 -26.25 4.11
CA PRO A 103 -2.07 -25.75 4.03
C PRO A 103 -2.30 -24.64 5.07
N ILE A 104 -2.92 -23.54 4.63
CA ILE A 104 -3.30 -22.43 5.50
C ILE A 104 -4.82 -22.37 5.67
N THR A 105 -5.25 -21.91 6.84
CA THR A 105 -6.65 -21.78 7.22
C THR A 105 -7.09 -20.32 7.20
N GLU A 106 -8.39 -20.10 7.36
CA GLU A 106 -8.97 -18.79 7.60
C GLU A 106 -8.22 -18.00 8.69
N GLY A 107 -8.06 -16.69 8.46
CA GLY A 107 -7.33 -15.77 9.33
C GLY A 107 -5.82 -15.78 9.15
N LYS A 108 -5.25 -16.72 8.36
CA LYS A 108 -3.81 -16.68 8.06
C LYS A 108 -3.48 -15.53 7.11
N THR A 109 -2.31 -14.95 7.37
CA THR A 109 -1.81 -13.76 6.67
C THR A 109 -0.51 -14.10 5.94
N PHE A 110 -0.33 -13.56 4.75
CA PHE A 110 0.91 -13.64 3.96
C PHE A 110 1.23 -12.31 3.29
N SER A 111 2.49 -12.09 2.91
CA SER A 111 2.97 -10.84 2.31
C SER A 111 2.89 -10.85 0.78
N LEU A 112 3.05 -9.66 0.17
CA LEU A 112 3.20 -9.56 -1.28
C LEU A 112 4.48 -10.23 -1.80
N GLU A 113 5.54 -10.28 -0.99
CA GLU A 113 6.76 -10.97 -1.37
C GLU A 113 6.54 -12.49 -1.45
N GLU A 114 5.79 -13.07 -0.51
CA GLU A 114 5.46 -14.49 -0.52
C GLU A 114 4.62 -14.86 -1.76
N LEU A 115 3.69 -13.98 -2.15
CA LEU A 115 2.92 -14.12 -3.39
C LEU A 115 3.83 -14.05 -4.64
N ARG A 116 4.75 -13.08 -4.70
CA ARG A 116 5.68 -12.88 -5.83
C ARG A 116 6.70 -14.00 -5.97
N THR A 117 7.08 -14.65 -4.86
CA THR A 117 8.16 -15.64 -4.83
C THR A 117 7.70 -17.08 -5.06
N TYR A 118 6.49 -17.32 -5.56
CA TYR A 118 6.13 -18.70 -5.92
C TYR A 118 5.49 -19.51 -4.79
N LYS A 119 5.30 -18.89 -3.62
CA LYS A 119 5.16 -19.63 -2.36
C LYS A 119 3.71 -19.82 -1.93
N VAL A 120 2.76 -19.20 -2.64
CA VAL A 120 1.32 -19.38 -2.44
C VAL A 120 0.73 -20.23 -3.56
N ARG A 121 0.06 -21.34 -3.19
CA ARG A 121 -0.54 -22.31 -4.12
C ARG A 121 -1.99 -22.58 -3.79
N SER A 122 -2.74 -23.01 -4.80
CA SER A 122 -4.13 -23.48 -4.69
C SER A 122 -4.32 -24.79 -5.42
N SER A 123 -5.13 -25.69 -4.86
CA SER A 123 -5.58 -26.92 -5.54
C SER A 123 -7.01 -26.84 -6.13
N SER A 124 -7.61 -25.64 -6.20
CA SER A 124 -8.99 -25.44 -6.72
C SER A 124 -9.29 -24.00 -7.15
N ILE A 125 -10.45 -23.78 -7.80
CA ILE A 125 -10.92 -22.44 -8.19
C ILE A 125 -11.21 -21.63 -6.93
N ILE A 126 -10.35 -20.65 -6.62
CA ILE A 126 -10.56 -19.76 -5.47
C ILE A 126 -11.19 -18.45 -5.92
N THR A 127 -12.33 -18.14 -5.31
CA THR A 127 -12.82 -16.77 -5.18
C THR A 127 -12.30 -16.26 -3.84
N THR A 128 -11.04 -15.84 -3.77
CA THR A 128 -10.46 -15.47 -2.49
C THR A 128 -11.05 -14.13 -2.10
N VAL A 129 -11.90 -14.08 -1.08
CA VAL A 129 -12.12 -12.83 -0.36
C VAL A 129 -10.88 -12.65 0.50
N CYS A 130 -9.97 -11.79 0.07
CA CYS A 130 -8.86 -11.36 0.89
C CYS A 130 -9.23 -10.01 1.52
N SER A 131 -8.93 -9.86 2.81
CA SER A 131 -8.97 -8.56 3.49
C SER A 131 -7.54 -8.09 3.77
N GLN A 132 -7.39 -6.79 3.91
CA GLN A 132 -6.11 -6.15 4.17
C GLN A 132 -6.07 -5.59 5.60
N GLN A 133 -4.85 -5.37 6.09
CA GLN A 133 -4.56 -4.66 7.32
C GLN A 133 -3.46 -3.64 6.98
N SER A 134 -3.78 -2.35 7.08
CA SER A 134 -2.75 -1.30 7.23
C SER A 134 -2.44 -1.19 8.72
N ASP A 135 -1.19 -0.94 9.08
CA ASP A 135 -0.80 -0.52 10.42
C ASP A 135 -1.31 0.92 10.62
N HIS A 136 -2.63 1.08 10.82
CA HIS A 136 -3.24 2.35 11.17
C HIS A 136 -2.58 2.88 12.45
N ILE A 137 -1.71 3.88 12.32
CA ILE A 137 -1.28 4.70 13.45
C ILE A 137 -2.38 5.74 13.63
N PRO A 138 -3.21 5.68 14.68
CA PRO A 138 -4.25 6.66 14.88
C PRO A 138 -3.61 8.03 15.06
N LEU A 139 -4.11 9.01 14.30
CA LEU A 139 -3.83 10.43 14.49
C LEU A 139 -4.09 10.80 15.97
N LYS A 140 -3.08 11.39 16.62
CA LYS A 140 -3.23 12.11 17.88
C LYS A 140 -3.62 13.56 17.60
#